data_AF-A0AA36FR74-F1
#
_entry.id   AF-A0AA36FR74-F1
#
_cell.length_a   1.000
_cell.length_b   1.000
_cell.length_c   1.000
_cell.angle_alpha   90.00
_cell.angle_beta   90.00
_cell.angle_gamma   90.00
#
_symmetry.space_group_name_H-M   'P 1'
#
loop_
_entity.id
_entity.type
_entity.pdbx_description
1 polymer ?
#
loop_
_entity_poly.entity_id
_entity_poly.type
_entity_poly.pdbx_seq_one_letter_code
_entity_poly.pdbx_strand_id
1 'polypeptide(L)'
;MDVALGKYSRSVNVFNWATREKVQTIKLGLPEGSMPFEIRFPHDPNRPDAFFCTALGSSIYRMTPKEKGSLQYEATCLIKIPLLSVSNWDLPLMPAFVTDLLLSMDDRFLYFTTYLHGDVRQYDISDPENPKLTGQVYP
;
A
#
# COMPACT_ATOMS: atom_id res chain seq x y z
N MET A 1 21.13 5.62 -9.11
CA MET A 1 20.34 5.74 -7.86
C MET A 1 20.06 4.33 -7.35
N ASP A 2 20.16 4.07 -6.03
CA ASP A 2 20.06 2.73 -5.44
C ASP A 2 18.75 1.97 -5.76
N VAL A 3 17.69 2.70 -6.12
CA VAL A 3 16.42 2.17 -6.63
C VAL A 3 16.62 1.35 -7.92
N ALA A 4 17.38 1.89 -8.88
CA ALA A 4 17.67 1.21 -10.15
C ALA A 4 18.62 0.02 -9.97
N LEU A 5 19.39 0.02 -8.87
CA LEU A 5 20.28 -1.08 -8.48
C LEU A 5 19.55 -2.21 -7.74
N GLY A 6 18.23 -2.10 -7.56
CA GLY A 6 17.42 -3.15 -6.91
C GLY A 6 17.74 -3.35 -5.43
N LYS A 7 18.36 -2.35 -4.77
CA LYS A 7 18.74 -2.45 -3.35
C LYS A 7 17.55 -2.37 -2.38
N TYR A 8 16.36 -2.02 -2.87
CA TYR A 8 15.14 -1.95 -2.06
C TYR A 8 14.27 -3.19 -2.24
N SER A 9 13.72 -3.66 -1.12
CA SER A 9 12.80 -4.80 -1.09
C SER A 9 11.52 -4.53 -1.87
N ARG A 10 10.89 -5.63 -2.28
CA ARG A 10 9.58 -5.70 -2.95
C ARG A 10 8.87 -6.98 -2.55
N SER A 11 9.02 -7.32 -1.28
CA SER A 11 8.51 -8.54 -0.70
C SER A 11 7.64 -8.25 0.50
N VAL A 12 6.46 -8.86 0.51
CA VAL A 12 5.59 -8.97 1.69
C VAL A 12 5.65 -10.41 2.15
N ASN A 13 5.79 -10.63 3.46
CA ASN A 13 5.94 -11.96 4.04
C ASN A 13 4.74 -12.27 4.91
N VAL A 14 4.19 -13.48 4.74
CA VAL A 14 3.10 -13.99 5.58
C VAL A 14 3.70 -14.99 6.56
N PHE A 15 3.33 -14.85 7.83
CA PHE A 15 3.77 -15.71 8.91
C PHE A 15 2.57 -16.41 9.56
N ASN A 16 2.74 -17.67 9.93
CA ASN A 16 1.84 -18.33 10.85
C ASN A 16 2.22 -17.91 12.27
N TRP A 17 1.29 -17.24 12.96
CA TRP A 17 1.55 -16.73 14.31
C TRP A 17 1.79 -17.84 15.35
N ALA A 18 1.03 -18.94 15.26
CA ALA A 18 1.11 -20.03 16.23
C ALA A 18 2.45 -20.78 16.13
N THR A 19 2.93 -21.04 14.91
CA THR A 19 4.19 -21.77 14.68
C THR A 19 5.41 -20.85 14.58
N ARG A 20 5.20 -19.54 14.41
CA ARG A 20 6.23 -18.52 14.16
C ARG A 20 7.03 -18.76 12.88
N GLU A 21 6.42 -19.43 11.91
CA GLU A 21 7.05 -19.78 10.64
C GLU A 21 6.60 -18.85 9.52
N LYS A 22 7.53 -18.50 8.63
CA LYS A 22 7.20 -17.80 7.40
C LYS A 22 6.60 -18.79 6.41
N VAL A 23 5.32 -18.62 6.09
CA VAL A 23 4.57 -19.53 5.20
C VAL A 23 4.50 -19.04 3.75
N GLN A 24 4.78 -17.76 3.51
CA GLN A 24 4.77 -17.18 2.18
C GLN A 24 5.69 -15.97 2.07
N THR A 25 6.28 -15.78 0.90
CA THR A 25 6.87 -14.51 0.46
C THR A 25 6.21 -14.11 -0.85
N ILE A 26 5.44 -13.03 -0.84
CA ILE A 26 4.80 -12.44 -2.02
C ILE A 26 5.81 -11.46 -2.64
N LYS A 27 6.15 -11.66 -3.92
CA LYS A 27 7.00 -10.76 -4.70
C LYS A 27 6.10 -9.79 -5.49
N LEU A 28 6.26 -8.50 -5.27
CA LEU A 28 5.48 -7.47 -5.94
C LEU A 28 6.14 -7.03 -7.25
N GLY A 29 5.31 -6.67 -8.24
CA GLY A 29 5.76 -6.16 -9.54
C GLY A 29 6.38 -4.76 -9.45
N LEU A 30 7.17 -4.38 -10.46
CA LEU A 30 7.64 -2.99 -10.60
C LEU A 30 6.75 -2.19 -11.55
N PRO A 31 6.74 -0.85 -11.41
CA PRO A 31 7.38 -0.08 -10.34
C PRO A 31 6.61 -0.04 -9.01
N GLU A 32 5.34 -0.37 -9.02
CA GLU A 32 4.39 -0.12 -7.93
C GLU A 32 4.71 -0.89 -6.64
N GLY A 33 5.36 -2.05 -6.73
CA GLY A 33 5.70 -2.90 -5.59
C GLY A 33 6.95 -2.50 -4.81
N SER A 34 7.60 -1.39 -5.20
CA SER A 34 8.90 -1.00 -4.66
C SER A 34 8.78 -0.42 -3.26
N MET A 35 9.53 -0.99 -2.32
CA MET A 35 9.65 -0.54 -0.93
C MET A 35 8.31 -0.56 -0.16
N PRO A 36 7.75 -1.76 0.13
CA PRO A 36 6.58 -1.91 1.01
C PRO A 36 6.86 -1.41 2.43
N PHE A 37 5.93 -0.68 3.02
CA PHE A 37 6.08 0.00 4.31
C PHE A 37 5.00 -0.43 5.31
N GLU A 38 3.99 0.40 5.52
CA GLU A 38 2.95 0.18 6.52
C GLU A 38 1.91 -0.80 6.00
N ILE A 39 1.38 -1.63 6.90
CA ILE A 39 0.29 -2.57 6.65
C ILE A 39 -0.76 -2.42 7.74
N ARG A 40 -2.05 -2.39 7.34
CA ARG A 40 -3.19 -2.33 8.25
C ARG A 40 -4.19 -3.41 7.89
N PHE A 41 -4.61 -4.15 8.90
CA PHE A 41 -5.79 -5.00 8.81
C PHE A 41 -7.03 -4.18 9.16
N PRO A 42 -8.19 -4.46 8.53
CA PRO A 42 -9.47 -3.94 8.98
C PRO A 42 -9.70 -4.19 10.47
N HIS A 43 -10.48 -3.31 11.10
CA HIS A 43 -10.86 -3.43 12.50
C HIS A 43 -11.85 -4.58 12.73
N ASP A 44 -12.69 -4.91 11.73
CA ASP A 44 -13.53 -6.11 11.77
C ASP A 44 -12.66 -7.38 11.75
N PRO A 45 -12.63 -8.17 12.85
CA PRO A 45 -11.80 -9.37 12.93
C PRO A 45 -12.23 -10.50 11.98
N ASN A 46 -13.41 -10.41 11.37
CA ASN A 46 -13.89 -11.37 10.38
C ASN A 46 -13.36 -11.10 8.97
N ARG A 47 -12.73 -9.94 8.76
CA ARG A 47 -12.10 -9.59 7.48
C ARG A 47 -10.65 -10.07 7.46
N PRO A 48 -10.33 -11.07 6.63
CA PRO A 48 -8.98 -11.62 6.60
C PRO A 48 -8.07 -10.83 5.66
N ASP A 49 -8.55 -9.76 5.01
CA ASP A 49 -7.75 -8.96 4.10
C ASP A 49 -6.94 -7.88 4.83
N ALA A 50 -5.99 -7.27 4.14
CA ALA A 50 -5.17 -6.17 4.66
C ALA A 50 -4.87 -5.16 3.56
N PHE A 51 -4.54 -3.93 3.94
CA PHE A 51 -4.05 -2.90 3.03
C PHE A 51 -2.62 -2.55 3.39
N PHE A 52 -1.76 -2.36 2.39
CA PHE A 52 -0.39 -1.88 2.63
C PHE A 52 0.04 -0.87 1.58
N CYS A 53 1.00 -0.02 1.93
CA CYS A 53 1.54 0.98 1.01
C CYS A 53 2.95 0.62 0.54
N THR A 54 3.31 1.16 -0.62
CA THR A 54 4.67 1.13 -1.15
C THR A 54 5.18 2.55 -1.29
N ALA A 55 6.29 2.86 -0.63
CA ALA A 55 6.80 4.21 -0.59
C ALA A 55 7.39 4.63 -1.94
N LEU A 56 8.36 3.89 -2.49
CA LEU A 56 8.90 4.19 -3.82
C LEU A 56 7.90 3.91 -4.94
N GLY A 57 7.07 2.89 -4.77
CA GLY A 57 6.01 2.58 -5.72
C GLY A 57 4.84 3.56 -5.72
N SER A 58 4.71 4.41 -4.68
CA SER A 58 3.63 5.37 -4.52
C SER A 58 2.24 4.75 -4.75
N SER A 59 2.03 3.55 -4.19
CA SER A 59 0.86 2.73 -4.46
C SER A 59 0.27 2.13 -3.20
N ILE A 60 -1.04 1.87 -3.22
CA ILE A 60 -1.75 1.12 -2.19
C ILE A 60 -2.14 -0.23 -2.76
N TYR A 61 -1.83 -1.27 -1.99
CA TYR A 61 -2.19 -2.64 -2.27
C TYR A 61 -3.23 -3.14 -1.29
N ARG A 62 -4.03 -4.09 -1.75
CA ARG A 62 -4.84 -4.96 -0.90
C ARG A 62 -4.32 -6.37 -0.97
N MET A 63 -4.24 -7.02 0.17
CA MET A 63 -3.79 -8.39 0.34
C MET A 63 -4.97 -9.24 0.82
N THR A 64 -5.32 -10.29 0.10
CA THR A 64 -6.47 -11.16 0.38
C THR A 64 -6.04 -12.62 0.44
N PRO A 65 -6.66 -13.47 1.28
CA PRO A 65 -6.45 -14.92 1.18
C PRO A 65 -6.91 -15.42 -0.20
N LYS A 66 -6.13 -16.31 -0.81
CA LYS A 66 -6.49 -16.94 -2.09
C LYS A 66 -7.78 -17.77 -2.01
N GLU A 67 -8.04 -18.33 -0.83
CA GLU A 67 -9.21 -19.13 -0.51
C GLU A 67 -9.63 -18.86 0.94
N LYS A 68 -10.91 -19.09 1.25
CA LYS A 68 -11.45 -18.86 2.60
C LYS A 68 -10.71 -19.74 3.63
N GLY A 69 -10.11 -19.10 4.63
CA GLY A 69 -9.35 -19.78 5.70
C GLY A 69 -7.90 -20.13 5.33
N SER A 70 -7.43 -19.75 4.14
CA SER A 70 -6.05 -20.02 3.70
C SER A 70 -5.05 -19.06 4.35
N LEU A 71 -3.84 -19.57 4.62
CA LEU A 71 -2.66 -18.76 4.95
C LEU A 71 -1.87 -18.33 3.70
N GLN A 72 -2.34 -18.68 2.52
CA GLN A 72 -1.78 -18.22 1.25
C GLN A 72 -2.56 -17.00 0.77
N TYR A 73 -1.86 -15.89 0.61
CA TYR A 73 -2.41 -14.60 0.20
C TYR A 73 -2.00 -14.22 -1.22
N GLU A 74 -2.75 -13.30 -1.81
CA GLU A 74 -2.40 -12.57 -3.01
C GLU A 74 -2.45 -11.07 -2.74
N ALA A 75 -1.70 -10.29 -3.52
CA ALA A 75 -1.61 -8.85 -3.35
C ALA A 75 -1.95 -8.15 -4.68
N THR A 76 -2.98 -7.31 -4.65
CA THR A 76 -3.49 -6.56 -5.79
C THR A 76 -3.21 -5.07 -5.60
N CYS A 77 -2.58 -4.44 -6.59
CA CYS A 77 -2.38 -2.99 -6.58
C CYS A 77 -3.70 -2.30 -6.91
N LEU A 78 -4.25 -1.52 -5.97
CA LEU A 78 -5.55 -0.86 -6.13
C LEU A 78 -5.42 0.62 -6.48
N ILE A 79 -4.50 1.33 -5.84
CA ILE A 79 -4.33 2.77 -6.02
C ILE A 79 -2.91 3.03 -6.49
N LYS A 80 -2.77 3.76 -7.60
CA LYS A 80 -1.48 4.23 -8.13
C LYS A 80 -1.48 5.75 -8.13
N ILE A 81 -0.56 6.36 -7.39
CA ILE A 81 -0.45 7.81 -7.38
C ILE A 81 0.49 8.22 -8.51
N PRO A 82 0.04 9.09 -9.46
CA PRO A 82 0.85 9.47 -10.60
C PRO A 82 2.09 10.25 -10.16
N LEU A 83 3.18 10.11 -10.89
CA LEU A 83 4.35 10.96 -10.71
C LEU A 83 4.03 12.39 -11.19
N LEU A 84 4.56 13.40 -10.50
CA LEU A 84 4.36 14.80 -10.88
C LEU A 84 5.64 15.40 -11.49
N SER A 85 5.47 16.27 -12.47
CA SER A 85 6.55 17.14 -12.95
C SER A 85 6.40 18.49 -12.24
N VAL A 86 7.42 18.87 -11.47
CA VAL A 86 7.41 20.10 -10.66
C VAL A 86 8.71 20.88 -10.87
N SER A 87 8.64 22.20 -10.80
CA SER A 87 9.82 23.07 -10.83
C SER A 87 10.62 22.95 -9.53
N ASN A 88 11.95 23.14 -9.60
CA ASN A 88 12.85 23.12 -8.45
C ASN A 88 12.90 21.76 -7.72
N TRP A 89 12.71 20.66 -8.46
CA TRP A 89 12.93 19.30 -7.99
C TRP A 89 14.10 18.66 -8.72
N ASP A 90 14.96 17.94 -7.98
CA ASP A 90 16.24 17.44 -8.49
C ASP A 90 16.10 16.29 -9.50
N LEU A 91 14.94 15.62 -9.53
CA LEU A 91 14.68 14.51 -10.44
C LEU A 91 13.64 14.90 -11.49
N PRO A 92 13.59 14.22 -12.67
CA PRO A 92 12.62 14.55 -13.72
C PRO A 92 11.16 14.44 -13.28
N LEU A 93 10.88 13.53 -12.36
CA LEU A 93 9.55 13.20 -11.86
C LEU A 93 9.59 13.00 -10.35
N MET A 94 8.62 13.57 -9.65
CA MET A 94 8.43 13.46 -8.20
C MET A 94 7.43 12.34 -7.88
N PRO A 95 7.86 11.25 -7.22
CA PRO A 95 6.94 10.26 -6.70
C PRO A 95 6.12 10.82 -5.54
N ALA A 96 4.98 10.22 -5.23
CA ALA A 96 4.15 10.65 -4.09
C ALA A 96 4.81 10.30 -2.75
N PHE A 97 5.53 9.18 -2.72
CA PHE A 97 6.24 8.67 -1.55
C PHE A 97 5.31 8.40 -0.36
N VAL A 98 4.45 7.39 -0.51
CA VAL A 98 3.44 7.04 0.50
C VAL A 98 4.09 6.24 1.62
N THR A 99 4.18 6.84 2.81
CA THR A 99 4.89 6.24 3.97
C THR A 99 3.97 5.61 4.99
N ASP A 100 2.74 6.14 5.16
CA ASP A 100 1.80 5.69 6.18
C ASP A 100 0.39 5.57 5.60
N LEU A 101 -0.40 4.68 6.19
CA LEU A 101 -1.80 4.46 5.87
C LEU A 101 -2.60 4.13 7.12
N LEU A 102 -3.87 4.52 7.13
CA LEU A 102 -4.79 4.33 8.24
C LEU A 102 -6.18 3.96 7.73
N LEU A 103 -6.90 3.14 8.49
CA LEU A 103 -8.30 2.81 8.26
C LEU A 103 -9.18 3.53 9.28
N SER A 104 -10.32 4.07 8.84
CA SER A 104 -11.36 4.54 9.76
C SER A 104 -11.88 3.39 10.62
N MET A 105 -12.40 3.71 11.81
CA MET A 105 -12.86 2.70 12.76
C MET A 105 -14.02 1.83 12.26
N ASP A 106 -14.76 2.32 11.26
CA ASP A 106 -15.86 1.59 10.59
C ASP A 106 -15.40 0.85 9.32
N ASP A 107 -14.08 0.76 9.07
CA ASP A 107 -13.46 0.11 7.90
C ASP A 107 -13.93 0.63 6.52
N ARG A 108 -14.54 1.81 6.50
CA ARG A 108 -15.13 2.42 5.31
C ARG A 108 -14.15 3.32 4.56
N PHE A 109 -13.19 3.91 5.25
CA PHE A 109 -12.27 4.88 4.67
C PHE A 109 -10.81 4.47 4.89
N LEU A 110 -10.01 4.66 3.84
CA LEU A 110 -8.56 4.57 3.87
C LEU A 110 -7.97 5.97 3.75
N TYR A 111 -7.09 6.33 4.68
CA TYR A 111 -6.34 7.57 4.68
C TYR A 111 -4.86 7.28 4.47
N PHE A 112 -4.18 8.11 3.69
CA PHE A 112 -2.72 8.05 3.57
C PHE A 112 -2.15 9.41 3.19
N THR A 113 -0.87 9.60 3.52
CA THR A 113 -0.11 10.81 3.21
C THR A 113 0.80 10.57 2.02
N THR A 114 0.91 11.54 1.13
CA THR A 114 1.88 11.58 0.03
C THR A 114 3.02 12.50 0.44
N TYR A 115 4.07 11.96 1.06
CA TYR A 115 5.10 12.77 1.73
C TYR A 115 5.74 13.83 0.82
N LEU A 116 6.01 13.49 -0.44
CA LEU A 116 6.62 14.43 -1.40
C LEU A 116 5.60 15.33 -2.12
N HIS A 117 4.39 14.84 -2.38
CA HIS A 117 3.35 15.71 -2.97
C HIS A 117 2.76 16.68 -1.94
N GLY A 118 2.93 16.38 -0.66
CA GLY A 118 2.48 17.22 0.45
C GLY A 118 0.97 17.20 0.65
N ASP A 119 0.30 16.06 0.41
CA ASP A 119 -1.15 15.96 0.55
C ASP A 119 -1.61 14.76 1.39
N VAL A 120 -2.81 14.85 1.94
CA VAL A 120 -3.49 13.74 2.61
C VAL A 120 -4.71 13.38 1.80
N ARG A 121 -4.87 12.09 1.52
CA ARG A 121 -6.00 11.56 0.72
C ARG A 121 -6.88 10.68 1.56
N GLN A 122 -8.17 10.76 1.28
CA GLN A 122 -9.21 9.88 1.80
C GLN A 122 -9.84 9.12 0.64
N TYR A 123 -9.84 7.79 0.72
CA TYR A 123 -10.52 6.90 -0.22
C TYR A 123 -11.66 6.18 0.49
N ASP A 124 -12.84 6.15 -0.12
CA ASP A 124 -13.93 5.25 0.26
C ASP A 124 -13.60 3.84 -0.23
N ILE A 125 -13.61 2.89 0.68
CA ILE A 125 -13.34 1.46 0.48
C ILE A 125 -14.54 0.58 0.89
N SER A 126 -15.76 1.13 0.86
CA SER A 126 -17.00 0.35 1.04
C SER A 126 -17.10 -0.79 0.02
N ASP A 127 -16.53 -0.58 -1.17
CA ASP A 127 -16.15 -1.63 -2.12
C ASP A 127 -14.61 -1.71 -2.13
N PRO A 128 -14.00 -2.62 -1.35
CA PRO A 128 -12.56 -2.72 -1.21
C PRO A 128 -11.80 -3.05 -2.50
N GLU A 129 -12.45 -3.60 -3.53
CA GLU A 129 -11.82 -3.86 -4.83
C GLU A 129 -11.74 -2.59 -5.70
N ASN A 130 -12.59 -1.60 -5.42
CA ASN A 130 -12.69 -0.37 -6.20
C ASN A 130 -12.63 0.88 -5.31
N PRO A 131 -11.49 1.18 -4.64
CA PRO A 131 -11.36 2.37 -3.81
C PRO A 131 -11.63 3.67 -4.59
N LYS A 132 -12.39 4.59 -4.00
CA LYS A 132 -12.77 5.86 -4.63
C LYS A 132 -12.21 7.05 -3.87
N LEU A 133 -11.46 7.93 -4.52
CA LEU A 133 -11.01 9.18 -3.92
C LEU A 133 -12.22 10.05 -3.55
N THR A 134 -12.34 10.44 -2.28
CA THR A 134 -13.46 11.25 -1.76
C THR A 134 -13.01 12.54 -1.09
N GLY A 135 -11.76 12.61 -0.66
CA GLY A 135 -11.19 13.81 -0.05
C GLY A 135 -9.70 13.91 -0.32
N GLN A 136 -9.23 15.14 -0.50
CA GLN A 136 -7.83 15.47 -0.66
C GLN A 136 -7.58 16.85 -0.05
N VAL A 137 -6.59 16.96 0.83
CA VAL A 137 -6.25 18.21 1.50
C VAL A 137 -4.74 18.46 1.43
N TYR A 138 -4.40 19.73 1.27
CA TYR A 138 -3.04 20.24 1.30
C TYR A 138 -2.88 21.11 2.55
N PRO A 139 -1.74 21.07 3.25
CA PRO A 139 -1.44 21.96 4.35
C PRO A 139 -1.24 23.41 3.89
#